data_AF-A0A7X9L6M1-F1
#
_entry.id   AF-A0A7X9L6M1-F1
#
_cell.length_a   1.000
_cell.length_b   1.000
_cell.length_c   1.000
_cell.angle_alpha   90.00
_cell.angle_beta   90.00
_cell.angle_gamma   90.00
#
_symmetry.space_group_name_H-M   'P 1'
#
loop_
_entity.id
_entity.type
_entity.pdbx_description
1 polymer ?
#
loop_
_entity_poly.entity_id
_entity_poly.type
_entity_poly.pdbx_seq_one_letter_code
_entity_poly.pdbx_strand_id
1 'polypeptide(L)'
;LPAWSYAVDGVQQWGLELPREVLDERIDARVERMWADGLVAEVRTLLGRGLREGRTASRALGYRQVLAFLDGELSEQEAKRQTVAGTRRFARKQLGWFRRDPRIHWLPAAEPGLAEYLLTQVSPDA
;
A
#
# COMPACT_ATOMS: atom_id res chain seq x y z
N LEU A 1 -3.56 30.03 3.33
CA LEU A 1 -4.14 28.70 2.98
C LEU A 1 -5.20 28.37 4.01
N PRO A 2 -6.30 27.68 3.66
CA PRO A 2 -7.32 27.29 4.64
C PRO A 2 -6.69 26.39 5.73
N ALA A 3 -7.17 26.52 6.96
CA ALA A 3 -6.71 25.73 8.08
C ALA A 3 -7.21 24.27 7.95
N TRP A 4 -6.34 23.31 8.30
CA TRP A 4 -6.70 21.90 8.36
C TRP A 4 -7.66 21.67 9.54
N SER A 5 -8.92 21.35 9.26
CA SER A 5 -9.96 21.10 10.27
C SER A 5 -10.72 19.81 9.96
N TYR A 6 -11.20 19.14 11.00
CA TYR A 6 -12.07 17.98 10.88
C TYR A 6 -13.53 18.42 10.78
N ALA A 7 -14.33 17.66 10.04
CA ALA A 7 -15.77 17.89 9.95
C ALA A 7 -16.54 17.35 11.18
N VAL A 8 -15.90 16.51 11.99
CA VAL A 8 -16.44 15.91 13.20
C VAL A 8 -15.41 16.05 14.33
N ASP A 9 -15.92 16.14 15.56
CA ASP A 9 -15.10 16.25 16.77
C ASP A 9 -14.48 14.89 17.14
N GLY A 10 -13.50 14.92 18.04
CA GLY A 10 -12.85 13.70 18.56
C GLY A 10 -11.98 12.93 17.56
N VAL A 11 -11.77 13.44 16.33
CA VAL A 11 -10.95 12.75 15.34
C VAL A 11 -9.48 12.78 15.73
N GLN A 12 -8.91 11.60 15.87
CA GLN A 12 -7.47 11.39 16.03
C GLN A 12 -6.91 10.70 14.79
N GLN A 13 -5.76 11.16 14.30
CA GLN A 13 -5.10 10.60 13.13
C GLN A 13 -3.64 10.29 13.43
N TRP A 14 -3.25 9.05 13.13
CA TRP A 14 -1.88 8.59 13.28
C TRP A 14 -1.33 8.09 11.96
N GLY A 15 -0.04 8.37 11.75
CA GLY A 15 0.75 7.88 10.63
C GLY A 15 1.78 6.89 11.13
N LEU A 16 1.94 5.77 10.44
CA LEU A 16 3.01 4.82 10.74
C LEU A 16 4.21 5.10 9.84
N GLU A 17 5.39 5.31 10.45
CA GLU A 17 6.62 5.50 9.69
C GLU A 17 7.66 4.41 9.94
N LEU A 18 8.43 4.14 8.90
CA LEU A 18 9.56 3.23 8.90
C LEU A 18 10.73 3.92 8.19
N PRO A 19 11.98 3.58 8.54
CA PRO A 19 13.13 3.90 7.69
C PRO A 19 12.88 3.44 6.26
N ARG A 20 13.32 4.26 5.30
CA ARG A 20 13.02 4.03 3.88
C ARG A 20 13.57 2.70 3.38
N GLU A 21 14.76 2.35 3.82
CA GLU A 21 15.49 1.14 3.47
C GLU A 21 14.71 -0.09 3.95
N VAL A 22 14.24 -0.06 5.20
CA VAL A 22 13.40 -1.12 5.77
C VAL A 22 12.07 -1.27 5.01
N LEU A 23 11.45 -0.16 4.62
CA LEU A 23 10.22 -0.20 3.82
C LEU A 23 10.47 -0.78 2.42
N ASP A 24 11.55 -0.37 1.76
CA ASP A 24 11.93 -0.84 0.43
C ASP A 24 12.26 -2.35 0.43
N GLU A 25 12.89 -2.88 1.49
CA GLU A 25 13.13 -4.32 1.71
C GLU A 25 11.82 -5.10 1.94
N ARG A 26 10.92 -4.56 2.78
CA ARG A 26 9.62 -5.19 3.05
C ARG A 26 8.74 -5.24 1.80
N ILE A 27 8.82 -4.23 0.94
CA ILE A 27 8.13 -4.20 -0.35
C ILE A 27 8.65 -5.32 -1.26
N ASP A 28 9.97 -5.48 -1.37
CA ASP A 28 10.57 -6.54 -2.20
C ASP A 28 10.12 -7.92 -1.72
N ALA A 29 10.28 -8.19 -0.42
CA ALA A 29 9.88 -9.46 0.17
C ALA A 29 8.37 -9.71 0.04
N ARG A 30 7.54 -8.66 0.12
CA ARG A 30 6.09 -8.77 -0.08
C ARG A 30 5.75 -9.14 -1.52
N VAL A 31 6.40 -8.54 -2.51
CA VAL A 31 6.14 -8.86 -3.92
C VAL A 31 6.52 -10.31 -4.22
N GLU A 32 7.66 -10.79 -3.71
CA GLU A 32 8.01 -12.21 -3.87
C GLU A 32 6.98 -13.14 -3.24
N ARG A 33 6.50 -12.82 -2.02
CA ARG A 33 5.42 -13.58 -1.38
C ARG A 33 4.13 -13.55 -2.19
N MET A 34 3.73 -12.42 -2.76
CA MET A 34 2.52 -12.34 -3.59
C MET A 34 2.58 -13.35 -4.75
N TRP A 35 3.74 -13.53 -5.38
CA TRP A 35 3.90 -14.55 -6.42
C TRP A 35 3.86 -15.97 -5.86
N ALA A 36 4.58 -16.22 -4.76
CA ALA A 36 4.59 -17.52 -4.10
C ALA A 36 3.19 -17.95 -3.62
N ASP A 37 2.40 -16.99 -3.14
CA ASP A 37 1.03 -17.18 -2.64
C ASP A 37 -0.02 -17.25 -3.77
N GLY A 38 0.41 -17.18 -5.03
CA GLY A 38 -0.45 -17.46 -6.18
C GLY A 38 -1.12 -16.26 -6.85
N LEU A 39 -0.54 -15.05 -6.78
CA LEU A 39 -1.06 -13.87 -7.49
C LEU A 39 -1.31 -14.14 -8.99
N VAL A 40 -0.42 -14.89 -9.65
CA VAL A 40 -0.59 -15.22 -11.08
C VAL A 40 -1.84 -16.09 -11.31
N ALA A 41 -2.08 -17.06 -10.42
CA ALA A 41 -3.26 -17.93 -10.50
C ALA A 41 -4.56 -17.14 -10.22
N GLU A 42 -4.51 -16.21 -9.27
CA GLU A 42 -5.61 -15.30 -8.99
C GLU A 42 -5.96 -14.45 -10.21
N VAL A 43 -4.97 -13.81 -10.85
CA VAL A 43 -5.20 -12.98 -12.05
C VAL A 43 -5.74 -13.81 -13.21
N ARG A 44 -5.25 -15.03 -13.44
CA ARG A 44 -5.80 -15.96 -14.44
C ARG A 44 -7.28 -16.28 -14.17
N THR A 45 -7.63 -16.50 -12.91
CA THR A 45 -9.03 -16.75 -12.51
C THR A 45 -9.91 -15.53 -12.77
N LEU A 46 -9.43 -14.33 -12.43
CA LEU A 46 -10.17 -13.08 -12.60
C LEU A 46 -10.29 -12.66 -14.07
N LEU A 47 -9.33 -13.02 -14.93
CA LEU A 47 -9.43 -12.84 -16.38
C LEU A 47 -10.70 -13.49 -16.93
N GLY A 48 -10.99 -14.73 -16.51
CA GLY A 48 -12.23 -15.43 -16.88
C GLY A 48 -13.51 -14.83 -16.29
N ARG A 49 -13.39 -13.86 -15.36
CA ARG A 49 -14.51 -13.17 -14.70
C ARG A 49 -14.64 -11.70 -15.10
N GLY A 50 -13.98 -11.29 -16.17
CA GLY A 50 -14.11 -9.94 -16.70
C GLY A 50 -13.15 -8.91 -16.10
N LEU A 51 -11.97 -9.33 -15.63
CA LEU A 51 -10.98 -8.42 -15.03
C LEU A 51 -10.59 -7.28 -15.98
N ARG A 52 -10.48 -7.53 -17.29
CA ARG A 52 -10.03 -6.53 -18.29
C ARG A 52 -11.07 -5.45 -18.54
N GLU A 53 -12.33 -5.83 -18.45
CA GLU A 53 -13.51 -4.99 -18.61
C GLU A 53 -13.69 -4.08 -17.37
N GLY A 54 -13.09 -4.46 -16.24
CA GLY A 54 -13.03 -3.66 -15.03
C GLY A 54 -12.18 -2.40 -15.19
N ARG A 55 -12.74 -1.25 -14.79
CA ARG A 55 -12.08 0.07 -14.89
C ARG A 55 -10.90 0.26 -13.94
N THR A 56 -10.92 -0.41 -12.78
CA THR A 56 -10.00 -0.14 -11.67
C THR A 56 -9.06 -1.32 -11.37
N ALA A 57 -9.61 -2.52 -11.20
CA ALA A 57 -8.83 -3.70 -10.78
C ALA A 57 -7.72 -4.08 -11.78
N SER A 58 -8.00 -4.03 -13.09
CA SER A 58 -7.00 -4.28 -14.14
C SER A 58 -5.80 -3.32 -14.10
N ARG A 59 -5.97 -2.14 -13.52
CA ARG A 59 -4.95 -1.09 -13.41
C ARG A 59 -4.20 -1.11 -12.08
N ALA A 60 -4.62 -1.93 -11.12
CA ALA A 60 -3.96 -2.03 -9.84
C ALA A 60 -2.52 -2.55 -9.99
N LEU A 61 -1.63 -2.11 -9.09
CA LEU A 61 -0.26 -2.60 -9.02
C LEU A 61 -0.26 -4.11 -8.71
N GLY A 62 0.64 -4.85 -9.34
CA GLY A 62 0.63 -6.31 -9.33
C GLY A 62 -0.24 -6.84 -10.47
N TYR A 63 -1.54 -6.53 -10.47
CA TYR A 63 -2.48 -7.02 -11.48
C TYR A 63 -2.09 -6.58 -12.89
N ARG A 64 -1.82 -5.30 -13.11
CA ARG A 64 -1.42 -4.78 -14.42
C ARG A 64 -0.13 -5.44 -14.92
N GLN A 65 0.84 -5.68 -14.03
CA GLN A 65 2.11 -6.30 -14.40
C GLN A 65 1.94 -7.79 -14.73
N VAL A 66 1.11 -8.50 -13.97
CA VAL A 66 0.79 -9.90 -14.26
C VAL A 66 0.00 -10.01 -15.57
N LEU A 67 -0.94 -9.10 -15.86
CA LEU A 67 -1.64 -9.06 -17.15
C LEU A 67 -0.66 -8.93 -18.32
N ALA A 68 0.28 -7.99 -18.25
CA ALA A 68 1.32 -7.81 -19.28
C ALA A 68 2.25 -9.04 -19.41
N PHE A 69 2.55 -9.73 -18.30
CA PHE A 69 3.25 -11.01 -18.34
C PHE A 69 2.43 -12.10 -19.04
N LEU A 70 1.14 -12.22 -18.72
CA LEU A 70 0.24 -13.20 -19.35
C LEU A 70 0.02 -12.91 -20.84
N ASP A 71 0.11 -11.65 -21.26
CA ASP A 71 0.04 -11.21 -22.65
C ASP A 71 1.37 -11.39 -23.41
N GLY A 72 2.44 -11.82 -22.72
CA GLY A 72 3.76 -11.99 -23.32
C GLY A 72 4.54 -10.69 -23.56
N GLU A 73 4.04 -9.55 -23.08
CA GLU A 73 4.69 -8.25 -23.20
C GLU A 73 5.88 -8.10 -22.23
N LEU A 74 5.80 -8.77 -21.07
CA LEU A 74 6.87 -8.81 -20.07
C LEU A 74 7.22 -10.27 -19.74
N SER A 75 8.48 -10.51 -19.34
CA SER A 75 8.80 -11.75 -18.62
C SER A 75 8.24 -11.70 -17.20
N GLU A 76 8.11 -12.86 -16.56
CA GLU A 76 7.65 -12.92 -15.15
C GLU A 76 8.57 -12.12 -14.22
N GLN A 77 9.88 -12.25 -14.42
CA GLN A 77 10.88 -11.51 -13.65
C GLN A 77 10.74 -9.99 -13.86
N GLU A 78 10.46 -9.55 -15.09
CA GLU A 78 10.24 -8.13 -15.36
C GLU A 78 8.94 -7.63 -14.73
N ALA A 79 7.86 -8.41 -14.77
CA ALA A 79 6.62 -8.08 -14.08
C ALA A 79 6.81 -7.93 -12.56
N LYS A 80 7.59 -8.81 -11.93
CA LYS A 80 7.99 -8.67 -10.51
C LYS A 80 8.77 -7.38 -10.26
N ARG A 81 9.83 -7.13 -11.05
CA ARG A 81 10.65 -5.89 -10.92
C ARG A 81 9.81 -4.62 -11.07
N GLN A 82 8.91 -4.59 -12.05
CA GLN A 82 8.02 -3.44 -12.24
C GLN A 82 7.01 -3.29 -11.11
N THR A 83 6.51 -4.39 -10.55
CA THR A 83 5.61 -4.36 -9.39
C THR A 83 6.30 -3.78 -8.17
N VAL A 84 7.54 -4.21 -7.88
CA VAL A 84 8.38 -3.63 -6.83
C VAL A 84 8.56 -2.14 -7.04
N ALA A 85 9.07 -1.73 -8.22
CA ALA A 85 9.35 -0.33 -8.50
C ALA A 85 8.09 0.54 -8.44
N GLY A 86 6.96 0.02 -8.93
CA GLY A 86 5.65 0.65 -8.85
C GLY A 86 5.18 0.84 -7.41
N THR A 87 5.32 -0.19 -6.58
CA THR A 87 4.91 -0.17 -5.17
C THR A 87 5.77 0.80 -4.36
N ARG A 88 7.09 0.85 -4.58
CA ARG A 88 7.97 1.84 -3.97
C ARG A 88 7.59 3.27 -4.35
N ARG A 89 7.34 3.52 -5.64
CA ARG A 89 6.87 4.85 -6.11
C ARG A 89 5.54 5.23 -5.46
N PHE A 90 4.62 4.28 -5.34
CA PHE A 90 3.32 4.49 -4.73
C PHE A 90 3.45 4.82 -3.24
N ALA A 91 4.22 4.04 -2.48
CA ALA A 91 4.49 4.28 -1.07
C ALA A 91 5.10 5.68 -0.82
N ARG A 92 6.07 6.09 -1.64
CA ARG A 92 6.65 7.45 -1.55
C ARG A 92 5.62 8.55 -1.82
N LYS A 93 4.73 8.35 -2.79
CA LYS A 93 3.64 9.31 -3.08
C LYS A 93 2.65 9.38 -1.94
N GLN A 94 2.28 8.25 -1.34
CA GLN A 94 1.42 8.20 -0.16
C GLN A 94 2.04 8.97 0.99
N LEU A 95 3.30 8.68 1.33
CA LEU A 95 4.01 9.38 2.40
C LEU A 95 4.10 10.89 2.15
N GLY A 96 4.43 11.31 0.92
CA GLY A 96 4.48 12.72 0.55
C GLY A 96 3.11 13.41 0.57
N TRP A 97 2.02 12.68 0.34
CA TRP A 97 0.66 13.20 0.46
C TRP A 97 0.27 13.38 1.93
N PHE A 98 0.47 12.36 2.76
CA PHE A 98 0.14 12.40 4.19
C PHE A 98 0.98 13.42 4.97
N ARG A 99 2.28 13.58 4.66
CA ARG A 99 3.15 14.56 5.33
C ARG A 99 2.72 16.02 5.16
N ARG A 100 1.78 16.32 4.26
CA ARG A 100 1.23 17.66 4.10
C ARG A 100 0.18 18.00 5.15
N ASP A 101 -0.40 17.00 5.80
CA ASP A 101 -1.41 17.17 6.83
C ASP A 101 -0.74 17.25 8.21
N PRO A 102 -0.69 18.44 8.85
CA PRO A 102 -0.03 18.63 10.13
C PRO A 102 -0.78 17.97 11.30
N ARG A 103 -2.00 17.46 11.08
CA ARG A 103 -2.81 16.81 12.12
C ARG A 103 -2.43 15.35 12.35
N ILE A 104 -1.62 14.77 11.46
CA ILE A 104 -1.18 13.38 11.56
C ILE A 104 -0.05 13.28 12.59
N HIS A 105 -0.28 12.50 13.65
CA HIS A 105 0.73 12.14 14.63
C HIS A 105 1.52 10.93 14.13
N TRP A 106 2.79 11.13 13.79
CA TRP A 106 3.65 10.07 13.25
C TRP A 106 4.25 9.22 14.36
N LEU A 107 4.16 7.90 14.21
CA LEU A 107 4.63 6.90 15.17
C LEU A 107 5.56 5.88 14.48
N PRO A 108 6.61 5.41 15.17
CA PRO A 108 7.49 4.38 14.63
C PRO A 108 6.75 3.04 14.50
N ALA A 109 6.57 2.53 13.28
CA ALA A 109 5.74 1.35 13.03
C ALA A 109 6.32 0.03 13.59
N ALA A 110 7.57 0.03 14.01
CA ALA A 110 8.27 -1.12 14.57
C ALA A 110 8.38 -1.09 16.10
N GLU A 111 7.72 -0.13 16.76
CA GLU A 111 7.72 -0.01 18.20
C GLU A 111 6.87 -1.13 18.85
N PRO A 112 7.45 -1.95 19.73
CA PRO A 112 6.68 -2.93 20.50
C PRO A 112 5.65 -2.22 21.39
N GLY A 113 4.44 -2.76 21.49
CA GLY A 113 3.38 -2.16 22.32
C GLY A 113 2.63 -0.99 21.67
N LEU A 114 2.90 -0.69 20.39
CA LEU A 114 2.28 0.44 19.70
C LEU A 114 0.74 0.37 19.68
N ALA A 115 0.19 -0.83 19.52
CA ALA A 115 -1.26 -1.03 19.51
C ALA A 115 -1.87 -0.71 20.88
N GLU A 116 -1.24 -1.21 21.95
CA GLU A 116 -1.62 -0.96 23.34
C GLU A 116 -1.50 0.53 23.68
N TYR A 117 -0.42 1.18 23.26
CA TYR A 117 -0.25 2.62 23.38
C TYR A 117 -1.39 3.38 22.71
N LEU A 118 -1.72 3.07 21.45
CA LEU A 118 -2.81 3.73 20.73
C LEU A 118 -4.17 3.58 21.44
N LEU A 119 -4.44 2.41 22.02
CA LEU A 119 -5.67 2.19 22.79
C LEU A 119 -5.76 3.09 24.03
N THR A 120 -4.64 3.46 24.65
CA THR A 120 -4.65 4.45 25.76
C THR A 120 -4.92 5.88 25.30
N GLN A 121 -4.68 6.20 24.03
CA GLN A 121 -4.87 7.55 23.49
C GLN A 121 -6.31 7.78 23.03
N VAL A 122 -7.03 6.71 22.69
CA VAL A 122 -8.46 6.76 22.35
C VAL A 122 -9.27 6.68 23.64
N SER A 123 -9.52 7.82 24.29
CA SER A 123 -10.51 7.86 25.37
C SER A 123 -11.92 7.61 24.79
N PRO A 124 -12.77 6.80 25.46
CA PRO A 124 -14.15 6.60 25.02
C PRO A 124 -15.05 7.84 25.21
N ASP A 125 -14.60 8.86 25.94
CA ASP A 125 -15.39 10.04 26.34
C ASP A 125 -14.85 11.37 25.77
N ALA A 126 -14.44 11.40 24.50
CA ALA A 126 -14.07 12.63 23.78
C ALA A 126 -15.20 13.10 22.84
#